data_AF-W7AU12-F1
#
_entry.id   AF-W7AU12-F1
#
_cell.length_a   1.000
_cell.length_b   1.000
_cell.length_c   1.000
_cell.angle_alpha   90.00
_cell.angle_beta   90.00
_cell.angle_gamma   90.00
#
_symmetry.space_group_name_H-M   'P 1'
#
loop_
_entity.id
_entity.type
_entity.pdbx_description
1 polymer ?
#
loop_
_entity_poly.entity_id
_entity_poly.type
_entity_poly.pdbx_seq_one_letter_code
_entity_poly.pdbx_strand_id
1 'polypeptide(L)'
;MIIQAVVVECIIHDAMNLKEKRSVLKRILTRARQKFNVSIAETAFKEKWQRTEISFAVVSDTRVRCEKETDQVLSFLDSFPEWERIKTEKDWV
;
A
#
# COMPACT_ATOMS: atom_id res chain seq x y z
N MET A 1 -2.10 7.70 21.65
CA MET A 1 -1.48 7.05 20.48
C MET A 1 -2.60 6.40 19.70
N ILE A 2 -2.74 6.74 18.43
CA ILE A 2 -3.77 6.22 17.54
C ILE A 2 -3.06 5.55 16.37
N ILE A 3 -3.47 4.32 16.04
CA ILE A 3 -2.90 3.56 14.94
C ILE A 3 -4.03 3.21 13.97
N GLN A 4 -3.78 3.41 12.68
CA GLN A 4 -4.65 2.89 11.63
C GLN A 4 -3.87 1.86 10.82
N ALA A 5 -4.38 0.63 10.80
CA ALA A 5 -3.93 -0.41 9.90
C ALA A 5 -4.78 -0.37 8.63
N VAL A 6 -4.14 -0.44 7.47
CA VAL A 6 -4.82 -0.37 6.18
C VAL A 6 -4.35 -1.54 5.34
N VAL A 7 -5.31 -2.26 4.75
CA VAL A 7 -5.08 -3.34 3.80
C VAL A 7 -5.62 -2.91 2.45
N VAL A 8 -4.80 -3.05 1.42
CA VAL A 8 -5.11 -2.63 0.07
C VAL A 8 -4.85 -3.80 -0.87
N GLU A 9 -5.86 -4.17 -1.65
CA GLU A 9 -5.66 -5.11 -2.74
C GLU A 9 -5.50 -4.36 -4.05
N CYS A 10 -4.52 -4.77 -4.86
CA CYS A 10 -4.24 -4.19 -6.17
C CYS A 10 -4.11 -5.25 -7.27
N ILE A 11 -4.49 -4.87 -8.49
CA ILE A 11 -4.18 -5.58 -9.73
C ILE A 11 -2.95 -4.95 -10.36
N ILE A 12 -2.01 -5.76 -10.88
CA ILE A 12 -0.85 -5.29 -11.63
C ILE A 12 -1.04 -5.72 -13.09
N HIS A 13 -1.29 -4.78 -14.00
CA HIS A 13 -1.75 -5.09 -15.35
C HIS A 13 -0.66 -5.75 -16.20
N ASP A 14 0.54 -5.15 -16.23
CA ASP A 14 1.60 -5.51 -17.19
C ASP A 14 2.57 -6.58 -16.68
N ALA A 15 2.36 -7.10 -15.48
CA ALA A 15 3.23 -8.16 -14.95
C ALA A 15 2.92 -9.50 -15.63
N MET A 16 3.95 -10.12 -16.22
CA MET A 16 3.89 -11.43 -16.88
C MET A 16 4.57 -12.53 -16.07
N ASN A 17 5.26 -12.18 -14.97
CA ASN A 17 5.89 -13.12 -14.06
C ASN A 17 6.12 -12.51 -12.67
N LEU A 18 6.51 -13.35 -11.70
CA LEU A 18 6.76 -12.92 -10.31
C LEU A 18 7.91 -11.91 -10.17
N LYS A 19 8.91 -11.95 -11.06
CA LYS A 19 10.05 -11.03 -11.01
C LYS A 19 9.64 -9.61 -11.38
N GLU A 20 8.82 -9.45 -12.40
CA GLU A 20 8.26 -8.17 -12.83
C GLU A 20 7.38 -7.56 -11.74
N LYS A 21 6.45 -8.34 -11.17
CA LYS A 21 5.67 -7.92 -9.99
C LYS A 21 6.57 -7.42 -8.86
N ARG A 22 7.61 -8.20 -8.49
CA ARG A 22 8.55 -7.82 -7.42
C ARG A 22 9.28 -6.52 -7.73
N SER A 23 9.60 -6.25 -9.01
CA SER A 23 10.21 -5.00 -9.45
C SER A 23 9.27 -3.81 -9.24
N VAL A 24 8.01 -3.93 -9.69
CA VAL A 24 6.96 -2.92 -9.52
C VAL A 24 6.74 -2.62 -8.02
N LEU A 25 6.49 -3.65 -7.23
CA LEU A 25 6.29 -3.53 -5.78
C LEU A 25 7.49 -2.91 -5.08
N LYS A 26 8.72 -3.38 -5.37
CA LYS A 26 9.93 -2.83 -4.74
C LYS A 26 10.02 -1.32 -4.95
N ARG A 27 9.77 -0.85 -6.17
CA ARG A 27 9.81 0.59 -6.50
C ARG A 27 8.71 1.36 -5.75
N ILE A 28 7.47 0.88 -5.77
CA ILE A 28 6.33 1.58 -5.14
C ILE A 28 6.50 1.63 -3.61
N LEU A 29 6.76 0.47 -2.98
CA LEU A 29 6.89 0.37 -1.53
C LEU A 29 8.10 1.16 -1.01
N THR A 30 9.21 1.17 -1.76
CA THR A 30 10.39 1.97 -1.38
C THR A 30 10.08 3.46 -1.42
N ARG A 31 9.41 3.94 -2.48
CA ARG A 31 9.01 5.35 -2.57
C ARG A 31 8.01 5.74 -1.50
N ALA A 32 7.07 4.85 -1.15
CA ALA A 32 6.12 5.08 -0.07
C ALA A 32 6.84 5.23 1.29
N ARG A 33 7.77 4.33 1.62
CA ARG A 33 8.60 4.42 2.84
C ARG A 33 9.50 5.66 2.90
N GLN A 34 9.96 6.15 1.75
CA GLN A 34 10.80 7.35 1.69
C GLN A 34 9.98 8.64 1.83
N LYS A 35 8.76 8.64 1.29
CA LYS A 35 7.87 9.81 1.29
C LYS A 35 7.08 9.96 2.59
N PHE A 36 6.73 8.85 3.22
CA PHE A 36 5.88 8.81 4.40
C PHE A 36 6.53 8.00 5.51
N ASN A 37 6.30 8.42 6.75
CA ASN A 37 6.74 7.69 7.93
C ASN A 37 5.78 6.52 8.24
N VAL A 38 5.71 5.54 7.35
CA VAL A 38 4.80 4.39 7.45
C VAL A 38 5.54 3.07 7.32
N SER A 39 5.08 2.07 8.07
CA SER A 39 5.44 0.67 7.83
C SER A 39 4.55 0.15 6.72
N ILE A 40 5.12 -0.35 5.61
CA ILE A 40 4.36 -0.84 4.44
C ILE A 40 5.04 -2.09 3.85
N ALA A 41 4.25 -3.12 3.54
CA ALA A 41 4.72 -4.40 3.02
C ALA A 41 3.65 -5.14 2.20
N GLU A 42 4.09 -6.08 1.35
CA GLU A 42 3.19 -7.06 0.72
C GLU A 42 2.78 -8.15 1.73
N THR A 43 1.48 -8.36 1.92
CA THR A 43 0.91 -9.25 2.94
C THR A 43 0.21 -10.48 2.34
N ALA A 44 -0.38 -10.38 1.15
CA ALA A 44 -1.02 -11.53 0.49
C ALA A 44 -0.77 -11.59 -1.03
N PHE A 45 -1.25 -12.68 -1.65
CA PHE A 45 -1.12 -12.98 -3.08
C PHE A 45 0.32 -13.05 -3.63
N LYS A 46 1.32 -13.41 -2.79
CA LYS A 46 2.74 -13.44 -3.17
C LYS A 46 3.04 -14.29 -4.42
N GLU A 47 2.31 -15.39 -4.60
CA GLU A 47 2.45 -16.32 -5.74
C GLU A 47 1.60 -15.95 -6.97
N LYS A 48 0.84 -14.84 -6.93
CA LYS A 48 0.12 -14.30 -8.10
C LYS A 48 0.87 -13.10 -8.63
N TRP A 49 1.15 -13.03 -9.93
CA TRP A 49 1.89 -11.90 -10.51
C TRP A 49 1.01 -10.70 -10.88
N GLN A 50 -0.26 -10.90 -11.25
CA GLN A 50 -1.22 -9.81 -11.55
C GLN A 50 -2.05 -9.36 -10.35
N ARG A 51 -1.82 -9.91 -9.15
CA ARG A 51 -2.54 -9.52 -7.94
C ARG A 51 -1.60 -9.45 -6.75
N THR A 52 -1.80 -8.46 -5.91
CA THR A 52 -1.03 -8.25 -4.69
C THR A 52 -1.92 -7.65 -3.63
N GLU A 53 -1.57 -7.92 -2.39
CA GLU A 53 -2.13 -7.19 -1.26
C GLU A 53 -0.98 -6.54 -0.51
N ILE A 54 -1.17 -5.28 -0.19
CA ILE A 54 -0.25 -4.47 0.56
C ILE A 54 -0.94 -3.99 1.82
N SER A 55 -0.23 -4.07 2.94
CA SER A 55 -0.68 -3.47 4.19
C SER A 55 0.28 -2.40 4.64
N PHE A 56 -0.27 -1.34 5.23
CA PHE A 56 0.52 -0.33 5.92
C PHE A 56 -0.13 0.13 7.22
N ALA A 57 0.68 0.68 8.11
CA ALA A 57 0.23 1.26 9.36
C ALA A 57 0.68 2.71 9.49
N VAL A 58 -0.21 3.55 9.98
CA VAL A 58 0.02 4.96 10.30
C VAL A 58 -0.16 5.15 11.80
N VAL A 59 0.76 5.86 12.45
CA VAL A 59 0.70 6.15 13.89
C VAL A 59 0.67 7.66 14.08
N SER A 60 -0.29 8.14 14.87
CA SER A 60 -0.45 9.56 15.15
C SER A 60 -0.91 9.84 16.58
N ASP A 61 -0.90 11.12 16.95
CA ASP A 61 -1.42 11.63 18.22
C ASP A 61 -2.94 11.86 18.20
N THR A 62 -3.48 12.16 17.02
CA THR A 62 -4.91 12.43 16.80
C THR A 62 -5.49 11.60 15.65
N ARG A 63 -6.79 11.30 15.74
CA ARG A 63 -7.48 10.51 14.71
C ARG A 63 -7.51 11.22 13.37
N VAL A 64 -7.80 12.52 13.39
CA VAL A 64 -7.87 13.37 12.18
C VAL A 64 -6.55 13.39 11.43
N ARG A 65 -5.42 13.52 12.15
CA ARG A 65 -4.09 13.47 11.52
C ARG A 65 -3.77 12.09 10.96
N CYS A 66 -4.12 11.03 11.70
CA CYS A 66 -3.95 9.65 11.24
C CYS A 66 -4.73 9.38 9.94
N GLU A 67 -6.02 9.75 9.89
CA GLU A 67 -6.86 9.61 8.69
C GLU A 67 -6.29 10.41 7.52
N LYS A 68 -5.87 11.67 7.76
CA LYS A 68 -5.27 12.51 6.72
C LYS A 68 -3.99 11.90 6.14
N GLU A 69 -3.08 11.42 6.98
CA GLU A 69 -1.84 10.77 6.54
C GLU A 69 -2.15 9.47 5.78
N THR A 70 -3.11 8.66 6.24
CA THR A 70 -3.60 7.49 5.52
C THR A 70 -4.10 7.83 4.12
N ASP A 71 -4.95 8.86 3.99
CA ASP A 71 -5.52 9.24 2.69
C ASP A 71 -4.45 9.79 1.74
N GLN A 72 -3.42 10.45 2.27
CA GLN A 72 -2.26 10.87 1.48
C GLN A 72 -1.43 9.69 0.97
N VAL A 73 -1.24 8.66 1.79
CA VAL A 73 -0.56 7.42 1.38
C VAL A 73 -1.38 6.73 0.30
N LEU A 74 -2.70 6.56 0.51
CA LEU A 74 -3.60 5.95 -0.46
C LEU A 74 -3.60 6.68 -1.80
N SER A 75 -3.72 8.02 -1.78
CA SER A 75 -3.67 8.84 -2.99
C SER A 75 -2.32 8.74 -3.71
N PHE A 76 -1.23 8.62 -2.95
CA PHE A 76 0.09 8.40 -3.52
C PHE A 76 0.22 7.01 -4.17
N LEU A 77 -0.32 5.97 -3.53
CA LEU A 77 -0.34 4.63 -4.11
C LEU A 77 -1.18 4.62 -5.41
N ASP A 78 -2.30 5.33 -5.47
CA ASP A 78 -3.13 5.41 -6.68
C ASP A 78 -2.46 6.20 -7.82
N SER A 79 -1.41 6.97 -7.54
CA SER A 79 -0.71 7.75 -8.58
C SER A 79 0.17 6.91 -9.51
N PHE A 80 0.38 5.62 -9.20
CA PHE A 80 1.17 4.70 -10.01
C PHE A 80 0.28 4.02 -11.06
N PRO A 81 0.52 4.21 -12.37
CA PRO A 81 -0.32 3.63 -13.41
C PRO A 81 -0.13 2.11 -13.58
N GLU A 82 0.96 1.53 -13.03
CA GLU A 82 1.26 0.10 -13.20
C GLU A 82 0.34 -0.82 -12.41
N TRP A 83 -0.46 -0.27 -11.49
CA TRP A 83 -1.40 -1.04 -10.71
C TRP A 83 -2.72 -0.29 -10.51
N GLU A 84 -3.75 -1.02 -10.11
CA GLU A 84 -5.06 -0.49 -9.82
C GLU A 84 -5.53 -1.02 -8.48
N ARG A 85 -5.95 -0.12 -7.58
CA ARG A 85 -6.52 -0.49 -6.29
C ARG A 85 -7.96 -0.98 -6.46
N ILE A 86 -8.23 -2.21 -6.01
CA ILE A 86 -9.55 -2.85 -6.12
C ILE A 86 -10.31 -2.88 -4.79
N LYS A 87 -9.61 -2.89 -3.66
CA LYS A 87 -10.21 -2.98 -2.34
C LYS A 87 -9.39 -2.21 -1.31
N THR A 88 -10.05 -1.68 -0.29
CA THR A 88 -9.41 -1.02 0.84
C THR A 88 -10.17 -1.36 2.11
N GLU A 89 -9.46 -1.85 3.11
CA GLU A 89 -9.95 -2.08 4.47
C GLU A 89 -9.12 -1.22 5.42
N LYS A 90 -9.78 -0.59 6.39
CA LYS A 90 -9.16 0.29 7.38
C LYS A 90 -9.63 -0.12 8.77
N ASP A 91 -8.68 -0.43 9.64
CA ASP A 91 -8.93 -0.83 11.02
C ASP A 91 -8.21 0.10 11.99
N TRP A 92 -8.87 0.40 13.11
CA TRP A 92 -8.27 1.14 14.22
C TRP A 92 -7.66 0.15 15.22
N VAL A 93 -6.43 0.43 15.65
CA VAL A 93 -5.69 -0.33 16.66
C VAL A 93 -5.38 0.55 17.86
#